data_AF-B9T438-F1
#
_entry.id   AF-B9T438-F1
#
_cell.length_a   1.000
_cell.length_b   1.000
_cell.length_c   1.000
_cell.angle_alpha   90.00
_cell.angle_beta   90.00
_cell.angle_gamma   90.00
#
_symmetry.space_group_name_H-M   'P 1'
#
loop_
_entity.id
_entity.type
_entity.pdbx_description
1 polymer ?
#
loop_
_entity_poly.entity_id
_entity_poly.type
_entity_poly.pdbx_seq_one_letter_code
_entity_poly.pdbx_strand_id
1 'polypeptide(L)' 'MQVHHLIEECIIFNMTREECMEALSKHANIKPVITSTVWNELEKENKEFFEAYKNKKENQNEAQDPKHD' A
#
# COMPACT_ATOMS: atom_id res chain seq x y z
N MET A 1 10.29 5.93 14.81
CA MET A 1 9.20 5.89 13.82
C MET A 1 8.25 4.76 14.18
N GLN A 2 6.95 5.00 14.14
CA GLN A 2 5.95 3.94 14.34
C GLN A 2 5.61 3.30 12.99
N VAL A 3 5.26 2.01 12.99
CA VAL A 3 4.90 1.27 11.77
C VAL A 3 3.77 1.94 11.01
N HIS A 4 2.83 2.57 11.73
CA HIS A 4 1.74 3.35 11.14
C HIS A 4 2.25 4.46 10.20
N HIS A 5 3.21 5.26 10.67
CA HIS A 5 3.76 6.36 9.86
C HIS A 5 4.45 5.88 8.59
N LEU A 6 5.19 4.77 8.69
CA LEU A 6 5.84 4.17 7.52
C LEU A 6 4.81 3.63 6.50
N ILE A 7 3.66 3.16 6.98
CA ILE A 7 2.54 2.76 6.12
C ILE A 7 1.92 3.99 5.44
N GLU A 8 1.71 5.10 6.17
CA GLU A 8 1.23 6.36 5.57
C GLU A 8 2.16 6.84 4.45
N GLU A 9 3.48 6.79 4.66
CA GLU A 9 4.46 7.11 3.62
C GLU A 9 4.31 6.18 2.40
N CYS A 10 4.22 4.86 2.62
CA CYS A 10 3.96 3.91 1.52
C CYS A 10 2.66 4.24 0.76
N ILE A 11 1.60 4.63 1.46
CA ILE A 11 0.33 5.02 0.84
C ILE A 11 0.51 6.29 -0.02
N ILE A 12 1.26 7.29 0.47
CA ILE A 12 1.60 8.51 -0.28
C ILE A 12 2.38 8.18 -1.56
N PHE A 13 3.27 7.19 -1.51
CA PHE A 13 3.98 6.67 -2.69
C PHE A 13 3.12 5.78 -3.60
N ASN A 14 1.80 5.70 -3.38
CA ASN A 14 0.86 4.83 -4.11
C ASN A 14 1.24 3.34 -4.11
N MET A 15 1.90 2.84 -3.05
CA MET A 15 2.27 1.42 -2.94
C MET A 15 1.09 0.52 -2.59
N THR A 16 1.04 -0.70 -3.14
CA THR A 16 0.09 -1.72 -2.68
C THR A 16 0.47 -2.15 -1.28
N ARG A 17 -0.42 -2.89 -0.64
CA ARG A 17 -0.11 -3.59 0.60
C ARG A 17 1.13 -4.49 0.45
N GLU A 18 1.25 -5.21 -0.65
CA GLU A 18 2.36 -6.12 -0.92
C GLU A 18 3.68 -5.34 -1.10
N GLU A 19 3.66 -4.27 -1.89
CA GLU A 19 4.82 -3.38 -2.09
C GLU A 19 5.23 -2.72 -0.77
N CYS A 20 4.27 -2.27 0.03
CA CYS A 20 4.52 -1.74 1.38
C CYS A 20 5.15 -2.81 2.29
N MET A 21 4.62 -4.03 2.31
CA MET A 21 5.18 -5.14 3.10
C MET A 21 6.63 -5.45 2.70
N GLU A 22 6.92 -5.48 1.39
CA GLU A 22 8.27 -5.73 0.89
C GLU A 22 9.23 -4.58 1.21
N ALA A 23 8.81 -3.33 0.97
CA ALA A 23 9.61 -2.15 1.25
C ALA A 23 9.95 -2.04 2.74
N LEU A 24 8.98 -2.21 3.64
CA LEU A 24 9.21 -2.14 5.07
C LEU A 24 10.04 -3.32 5.59
N SER A 25 9.91 -4.50 4.98
CA SER A 25 10.77 -5.64 5.31
C SER A 25 12.21 -5.40 4.87
N LYS A 26 12.46 -4.86 3.69
CA LYS A 26 13.82 -4.64 3.15
C LYS A 26 14.52 -3.44 3.78
N HIS A 27 13.81 -2.32 3.93
CA HIS A 27 14.42 -1.04 4.28
C HIS A 27 14.30 -0.71 5.77
N ALA A 28 13.29 -1.24 6.47
CA ALA A 28 13.06 -0.99 7.89
C ALA A 28 13.17 -2.26 8.77
N ASN A 29 13.48 -3.42 8.17
CA ASN A 29 13.57 -4.72 8.85
C ASN A 29 12.28 -5.08 9.65
N ILE A 30 11.12 -4.63 9.16
CA ILE A 30 9.82 -4.91 9.76
C ILE A 30 9.28 -6.22 9.18
N LYS A 31 8.89 -7.16 10.04
CA LYS A 31 8.31 -8.43 9.56
C LYS A 31 7.03 -8.16 8.78
N PRO A 32 6.83 -8.75 7.58
CA PRO A 32 5.65 -8.52 6.75
C PRO A 32 4.32 -8.74 7.49
N VAL A 33 4.27 -9.68 8.44
CA VAL A 33 3.08 -9.93 9.27
C VAL A 33 2.67 -8.72 10.12
N ILE A 34 3.64 -7.94 10.61
CA ILE A 34 3.37 -6.73 11.41
C ILE A 34 2.75 -5.67 10.51
N THR A 35 3.36 -5.38 9.36
CA THR A 35 2.83 -4.43 8.37
C THR A 35 1.43 -4.84 7.92
N SER A 36 1.24 -6.13 7.62
CA SER A 36 -0.05 -6.70 7.24
C SER A 36 -1.12 -6.49 8.31
N THR A 37 -0.81 -6.76 9.59
CA THR A 37 -1.77 -6.56 10.67
C THR A 37 -2.16 -5.10 10.83
N VAL A 38 -1.19 -4.19 10.85
CA VAL A 38 -1.46 -2.75 11.01
C VAL A 38 -2.24 -2.22 9.80
N TRP A 39 -1.86 -2.60 8.58
CA TRP A 39 -2.59 -2.23 7.37
C TRP A 39 -4.05 -2.69 7.40
N ASN A 40 -4.33 -3.93 7.83
CA ASN A 40 -5.69 -4.45 7.93
C ASN A 40 -6.55 -3.66 8.94
N GLU A 41 -5.99 -3.26 10.08
CA GLU A 41 -6.72 -2.45 11.05
C GLU A 41 -6.98 -1.04 10.51
N LEU A 42 -6.01 -0.41 9.84
CA LEU A 42 -6.20 0.88 9.18
C LEU A 42 -7.28 0.83 8.10
N GLU A 43 -7.29 -0.23 7.30
CA GLU A 43 -8.31 -0.45 6.28
C GLU A 43 -9.71 -0.64 6.88
N LYS A 44 -9.82 -1.34 8.01
CA LYS A 44 -11.09 -1.50 8.73
C LYS A 44 -11.60 -0.19 9.31
N GLU A 45 -10.71 0.65 9.84
CA GLU A 45 -11.05 1.94 10.44
C GLU A 45 -11.34 3.01 9.39
N ASN A 46 -10.71 2.94 8.21
CA ASN A 46 -10.75 3.97 7.17
C ASN A 46 -11.24 3.42 5.82
N LYS A 47 -12.31 2.64 5.83
CA LYS A 47 -12.79 1.88 4.65
C LYS A 47 -12.94 2.72 3.39
N GLU A 48 -13.63 3.85 3.48
CA GLU A 48 -13.90 4.73 2.32
C GLU A 48 -12.60 5.24 1.67
N PHE A 49 -11.60 5.57 2.49
CA PHE A 49 -10.30 5.98 1.99
C PHE A 49 -9.60 4.85 1.24
N PHE A 50 -9.55 3.65 1.82
CA PHE A 50 -8.87 2.50 1.21
C PHE A 50 -9.60 1.96 -0.04
N GLU A 51 -10.93 2.07 -0.10
CA GLU A 51 -11.70 1.77 -1.31
C GLU A 51 -11.35 2.75 -2.43
N ALA A 52 -11.39 4.06 -2.17
CA ALA A 52 -10.99 5.06 -3.14
C ALA A 52 -9.52 4.91 -3.58
N TYR A 53 -8.64 4.56 -2.64
CA TYR A 53 -7.23 4.33 -2.90
C TYR A 53 -7.00 3.14 -3.84
N LYS A 54 -7.67 2.00 -3.61
CA LYS A 54 -7.61 0.82 -4.49
C LYS A 54 -8.15 1.13 -5.89
N ASN A 55 -9.31 1.77 -5.96
CA ASN A 55 -9.93 2.15 -7.25
C ASN A 55 -9.02 3.09 -8.06
N LYS A 56 -8.37 4.06 -7.40
CA LYS A 56 -7.40 4.96 -8.05
C LYS A 56 -6.22 4.17 -8.62
N LYS A 57 -5.74 3.16 -7.90
CA LYS A 57 -4.59 2.36 -8.32
C LYS A 57 -4.93 1.45 -9.51
N GLU A 58 -6.12 0.86 -9.53
CA GLU A 58 -6.62 0.08 -10.69
C GLU A 58 -6.66 0.94 -11.96
N ASN A 59 -7.21 2.16 -11.85
CA ASN A 59 -7.25 3.11 -12.97
C ASN A 59 -5.86 3.58 -13.43
N GLN A 60 -4.84 3.56 -12.55
CA GLN A 60 -3.45 3.88 -12.91
C GLN A 60 -2.73 2.72 -13.59
N ASN A 61 -3.09 1.47 -13.27
CA ASN A 61 -2.53 0.29 -13.92
C ASN A 61 -3.06 0.11 -15.35
N GLU A 62 -4.30 0.51 -15.64
CA GLU A 62 -4.86 0.51 -17.01
C GLU A 62 -4.19 1.54 -17.95
N ALA A 63 -3.56 2.58 -17.39
CA ALA A 63 -2.85 3.60 -18.16
C ALA A 63 -1.42 3.18 -18.59
N GLN A 64 -0.99 1.95 -18.28
CA GLN A 64 0.34 1.42 -18.63
C GLN A 64 0.27 0.15 -19.50
N ASP A 65 -0.72 0.04 -20.38
CA ASP A 65 -0.66 -0.90 -21.51
C ASP A 65 -0.36 -0.12 -22.81
N PRO A 66 0.91 0.00 -23.24
CA PRO A 66 1.16 0.32 -24.64
C PRO A 66 0.68 -0.88 -25.44
N LYS A 67 -0.44 -0.72 -26.16
CA LYS A 67 -0.81 -1.62 -27.26
C LYS A 67 0.46 -1.90 -28.07
N HIS A 68 0.93 -3.13 -27.99
CA HIS A 68 1.99 -3.63 -28.84
C HIS A 68 1.33 -3.91 -30.19
N ASP A 69 1.37 -2.93 -31.08
CA ASP A 69 1.26 -3.15 -32.53
C ASP A 69 2.61 -3.68 -33.07
#